data_AF-A0A978S3Q2-F1
#
_entry.id   AF-A0A978S3Q2-F1
#
_cell.length_a   1.000
_cell.length_b   1.000
_cell.length_c   1.000
_cell.angle_alpha   90.00
_cell.angle_beta   90.00
_cell.angle_gamma   90.00
#
_symmetry.space_group_name_H-M   'P 1'
#
loop_
_entity.id
_entity.type
_entity.pdbx_description
1 polymer ?
#
loop_
_entity_poly.entity_id
_entity_poly.type
_entity_poly.pdbx_seq_one_letter_code
_entity_poly.pdbx_strand_id
1 'polypeptide(L)'
;MGYDKSELQCWQDETLGAQLELLEALMLMRSPYPWNPAEPQAQKYFEALEMELMAQEEAASVLAEEYAPGWLERLEKLSRLVNWDAVPSAMAPPSSRFALQESLRRKFGAVPLSWLDDIARCALELWQLPDLEQAKLSAAEQLVYCVLPLFPNWAEEDLQVLARPFAYAMRGGELFIGGGALANIQVENWQGLSEIEKARVSLAIAHYALNLDLNPE
;
A
#
# COMPACT_ATOMS: atom_id res chain seq x y z
N MET A 1 30.07 12.66 26.00
CA MET A 1 30.06 12.12 24.63
C MET A 1 30.20 13.30 23.68
N GLY A 2 31.44 13.67 23.36
CA GLY A 2 31.72 14.68 22.34
C GLY A 2 31.98 13.96 21.04
N TYR A 3 31.12 14.14 20.05
CA TYR A 3 31.38 13.66 18.70
C TYR A 3 32.61 14.42 18.17
N ASP A 4 33.58 13.64 17.68
CA ASP A 4 34.85 14.17 17.21
C ASP A 4 34.59 14.97 15.92
N LYS A 5 34.95 16.25 15.90
CA LYS A 5 34.62 17.17 14.78
C LYS A 5 35.20 16.69 13.44
N SER A 6 36.27 15.89 13.51
CA SER A 6 36.92 15.20 12.40
C SER A 6 36.00 14.20 11.69
N GLU A 7 35.16 13.46 12.41
CA GLU A 7 34.22 12.51 11.80
C GLU A 7 33.11 13.23 11.04
N LEU A 8 32.60 14.34 11.57
CA LEU A 8 31.57 15.15 10.90
C LEU A 8 32.09 15.85 9.64
N GLN A 9 33.38 16.24 9.60
CA GLN A 9 34.01 16.82 8.42
C GLN A 9 34.26 15.77 7.32
N CYS A 10 34.68 14.56 7.69
CA CYS A 10 34.85 13.45 6.75
C CYS A 10 33.55 13.15 5.97
N TRP A 11 32.41 13.15 6.68
CA TRP A 11 31.10 12.89 6.08
C TRP A 11 30.65 14.04 5.16
N GLN A 12 30.98 15.28 5.51
CA GLN A 12 30.68 16.44 4.65
C GLN A 12 31.49 16.39 3.34
N ASP A 13 32.76 16.00 3.40
CA ASP A 13 33.62 15.89 2.22
C ASP A 13 33.18 14.74 1.29
N GLU A 14 32.77 13.59 1.84
CA GLU A 14 32.21 12.47 1.06
C GLU A 14 30.88 12.85 0.38
N THR A 15 30.01 13.58 1.08
CA THR A 15 28.74 14.05 0.48
C THR A 15 28.96 15.09 -0.61
N LEU A 16 30.00 15.93 -0.51
CA LEU A 16 30.35 16.91 -1.53
C LEU A 16 30.90 16.22 -2.79
N GLY A 17 31.73 15.18 -2.61
CA GLY A 17 32.23 14.35 -3.71
C GLY A 17 31.10 13.69 -4.48
N ALA A 18 30.20 12.99 -3.78
CA ALA A 18 29.03 12.36 -4.40
C ALA A 18 28.08 13.38 -5.07
N GLN A 19 27.93 14.58 -4.50
CA GLN A 19 27.13 15.66 -5.09
C GLN A 19 27.76 16.19 -6.39
N LEU A 20 29.08 16.33 -6.44
CA LEU A 20 29.80 16.78 -7.64
C LEU A 20 29.80 15.70 -8.73
N GLU A 21 29.98 14.43 -8.38
CA GLU A 21 29.84 13.30 -9.31
C GLU A 21 28.42 13.22 -9.88
N LEU A 22 27.40 13.42 -9.05
CA LEU A 22 26.00 13.49 -9.51
C LEU A 22 25.77 14.69 -10.44
N LEU A 23 26.30 15.87 -10.10
CA LEU A 23 26.17 17.07 -10.92
C LEU A 23 26.87 16.88 -12.29
N GLU A 24 28.06 16.30 -12.28
CA GLU A 24 28.80 15.95 -13.48
C GLU A 24 28.04 14.93 -14.33
N ALA A 25 27.48 13.89 -13.71
CA ALA A 25 26.65 12.90 -14.40
C ALA A 25 25.40 13.54 -15.03
N LEU A 26 24.71 14.43 -14.30
CA LEU A 26 23.55 15.18 -14.79
C LEU A 26 23.92 16.11 -15.96
N MET A 27 25.10 16.72 -15.92
CA MET A 27 25.61 17.59 -16.98
C MET A 27 26.12 16.82 -18.21
N LEU A 28 26.63 15.60 -18.01
CA LEU A 28 27.12 14.70 -19.07
C LEU A 28 26.02 13.87 -19.75
N MET A 29 24.75 14.01 -19.32
CA MET A 29 23.59 13.35 -19.92
C MET A 29 23.55 13.61 -21.44
N ARG A 30 24.08 12.66 -22.22
CA ARG A 30 24.24 12.74 -23.68
C ARG A 30 22.90 12.75 -24.44
N SER A 31 21.80 12.38 -23.78
CA SER A 31 20.43 12.58 -24.26
C SER A 31 19.47 12.41 -23.07
N PRO A 32 18.45 13.27 -22.89
CA PRO A 32 17.43 13.06 -21.87
C PRO A 32 16.69 11.75 -22.15
N TYR A 33 16.43 10.97 -21.10
CA TYR A 33 15.62 9.75 -21.20
C TYR A 33 14.17 10.13 -21.55
N PRO A 34 13.57 9.55 -22.61
CA PRO A 34 12.20 9.85 -22.98
C PRO A 34 11.24 9.14 -22.02
N TRP A 35 10.82 9.85 -20.97
CA TRP A 35 9.91 9.33 -19.95
C TRP A 35 8.50 9.02 -20.48
N ASN A 36 8.13 9.58 -21.65
CA ASN A 36 6.84 9.36 -22.29
C ASN A 36 6.96 8.34 -23.43
N PRO A 37 6.47 7.10 -23.26
CA PRO A 37 6.57 6.04 -24.27
C PRO A 37 5.66 6.28 -25.49
N ALA A 38 4.69 7.19 -25.41
CA ALA A 38 3.79 7.52 -26.52
C ALA A 38 4.42 8.50 -27.55
N GLU A 39 5.59 9.06 -27.26
CA GLU A 39 6.28 9.98 -28.16
C GLU A 39 7.16 9.25 -29.17
N PRO A 40 7.23 9.72 -30.43
CA PRO A 40 8.06 9.09 -31.46
C PRO A 40 9.56 9.22 -31.19
N GLN A 41 9.97 10.08 -30.25
CA GLN A 41 11.34 10.20 -29.77
C GLN A 41 11.76 9.01 -28.88
N ALA A 42 10.81 8.44 -28.14
CA ALA A 42 11.04 7.26 -27.31
C ALA A 42 11.40 6.05 -28.16
N GLN A 43 10.63 5.83 -29.24
CA GLN A 43 10.87 4.74 -30.17
C GLN A 43 12.30 4.77 -30.74
N LYS A 44 12.76 5.93 -31.21
CA LYS A 44 14.13 6.10 -31.75
C LYS A 44 15.22 5.89 -30.70
N TYR A 45 14.96 6.30 -29.46
CA TYR A 45 15.89 6.11 -28.35
C TYR A 45 16.04 4.62 -28.01
N PHE A 46 14.93 3.89 -27.91
CA PHE A 46 14.97 2.44 -27.66
C PHE A 46 15.56 1.67 -28.83
N GLU A 47 15.25 2.02 -30.07
CA GLU A 47 15.87 1.43 -31.27
C GLU A 47 17.40 1.63 -31.29
N ALA A 48 17.89 2.80 -30.87
CA ALA A 48 19.32 3.05 -30.76
C ALA A 48 19.99 2.19 -29.67
N LEU A 49 19.34 2.03 -28.52
CA LEU A 49 19.82 1.16 -27.44
C LEU A 49 19.82 -0.32 -27.85
N GLU A 50 18.77 -0.77 -28.54
CA GLU A 50 18.68 -2.13 -29.06
C GLU A 50 19.80 -2.40 -30.06
N MET A 51 20.10 -1.47 -30.98
CA MET A 51 21.23 -1.62 -31.90
C MET A 51 22.59 -1.65 -31.18
N GLU A 52 22.78 -0.82 -30.15
CA GLU A 52 24.00 -0.82 -29.33
C GLU A 52 24.16 -2.13 -28.57
N LEU A 53 23.07 -2.66 -28.01
CA LEU A 53 23.05 -3.93 -27.30
C LEU A 53 23.33 -5.11 -28.24
N MET A 54 22.76 -5.11 -29.44
CA MET A 54 23.07 -6.10 -30.49
C MET A 54 24.54 -6.03 -30.92
N ALA A 55 25.14 -4.83 -30.99
CA ALA A 55 26.57 -4.67 -31.27
C ALA A 55 27.46 -5.18 -30.12
N GLN A 56 26.94 -5.25 -28.89
CA GLN A 56 27.61 -5.77 -27.71
C GLN A 56 27.23 -7.23 -27.39
N GLU A 57 26.41 -7.87 -28.22
CA GLU A 57 25.86 -9.21 -27.96
C GLU A 57 26.94 -10.29 -27.81
N GLU A 58 28.08 -10.14 -28.50
CA GLU A 58 29.25 -11.01 -28.33
C GLU A 58 29.84 -10.92 -26.90
N ALA A 59 29.87 -9.73 -26.30
CA ALA A 59 30.32 -9.54 -24.91
C ALA A 59 29.23 -9.94 -23.91
N ALA A 60 27.95 -9.72 -24.24
CA ALA A 60 26.81 -10.11 -23.42
C ALA A 60 26.67 -11.64 -23.32
N SER A 61 26.96 -12.38 -24.40
CA SER A 61 26.95 -13.86 -24.41
C SER A 61 28.00 -14.44 -23.46
N VAL A 62 29.22 -13.87 -23.45
CA VAL A 62 30.28 -14.29 -22.52
C VAL A 62 29.90 -14.02 -21.07
N LEU A 63 29.31 -12.85 -20.79
CA LEU A 63 28.82 -12.52 -19.44
C LEU A 63 27.62 -13.37 -19.01
N ALA A 64 26.72 -13.71 -19.93
CA ALA A 64 25.58 -14.57 -19.66
C ALA A 64 26.04 -16.00 -19.32
N GLU A 65 27.02 -16.56 -20.02
CA GLU A 65 27.53 -17.89 -19.74
C GLU A 65 28.30 -17.96 -18.40
N GLU A 66 29.10 -16.94 -18.09
CA GLU A 66 29.92 -16.94 -16.87
C GLU A 66 29.16 -16.50 -15.60
N TYR A 67 28.28 -15.50 -15.69
CA TYR A 67 27.68 -14.85 -14.51
C TYR A 67 26.20 -15.20 -14.28
N ALA A 68 25.45 -15.59 -15.31
CA ALA A 68 24.05 -15.96 -15.14
C ALA A 68 23.83 -17.15 -14.19
N PRO A 69 24.62 -18.25 -14.21
CA PRO A 69 24.34 -19.37 -13.32
C PRO A 69 24.50 -18.97 -11.84
N GLY A 70 25.53 -18.18 -11.50
CA GLY A 70 25.73 -17.70 -10.13
C GLY A 70 24.71 -16.65 -9.68
N TRP A 71 24.18 -15.85 -10.60
CA TRP A 71 23.12 -14.88 -10.29
C TRP A 71 21.76 -15.57 -10.11
N LEU A 72 21.41 -16.53 -10.97
CA LEU A 72 20.19 -17.32 -10.85
C LEU A 72 20.17 -18.13 -9.56
N GLU A 73 21.29 -18.75 -9.19
CA GLU A 73 21.40 -19.47 -7.92
C GLU A 73 21.19 -18.55 -6.72
N ARG A 74 21.69 -17.30 -6.77
CA ARG A 74 21.43 -16.29 -5.73
C ARG A 74 19.97 -15.88 -5.69
N LEU A 75 19.32 -15.69 -6.84
CA LEU A 75 17.89 -15.39 -6.90
C LEU A 75 17.05 -16.56 -6.37
N GLU A 76 17.38 -17.79 -6.73
CA GLU A 76 16.71 -18.98 -6.19
C GLU A 76 16.92 -19.09 -4.67
N LYS A 77 18.11 -18.75 -4.18
CA LYS A 77 18.37 -18.72 -2.75
C LYS A 77 17.51 -17.67 -2.05
N LEU A 78 17.40 -16.46 -2.62
CA LEU A 78 16.54 -15.42 -2.09
C LEU A 78 15.06 -15.78 -2.20
N SER A 79 14.63 -16.40 -3.29
CA SER A 79 13.24 -16.82 -3.46
C SER A 79 12.84 -17.96 -2.54
N ARG A 80 13.79 -18.78 -2.06
CA ARG A 80 13.56 -19.77 -1.01
C ARG A 80 13.60 -19.18 0.40
N LEU A 81 14.30 -18.06 0.59
CA LEU A 81 14.34 -17.34 1.87
C LEU A 81 13.07 -16.48 2.07
N VAL A 82 12.48 -16.02 0.97
CA VAL A 82 11.21 -15.29 0.97
C VAL A 82 10.08 -16.29 0.77
N ASN A 83 9.21 -16.46 1.76
CA ASN A 83 8.00 -17.25 1.56
C ASN A 83 7.02 -16.47 0.70
N TRP A 84 7.10 -16.62 -0.63
CA TRP A 84 6.20 -15.96 -1.58
C TRP A 84 4.72 -16.32 -1.36
N ASP A 85 4.44 -17.49 -0.77
CA ASP A 85 3.08 -17.89 -0.36
C ASP A 85 2.57 -17.11 0.87
N ALA A 86 3.47 -16.50 1.64
CA ALA A 86 3.13 -15.58 2.73
C ALA A 86 3.19 -14.11 2.31
N VAL A 87 3.56 -13.80 1.06
CA VAL A 87 3.35 -12.46 0.52
C VAL A 87 1.85 -12.36 0.28
N PRO A 88 1.12 -11.54 1.05
CA PRO A 88 -0.28 -11.31 0.77
C PRO A 88 -0.33 -10.77 -0.65
N SER A 89 -1.01 -11.48 -1.55
CA SER A 89 -1.35 -10.91 -2.84
C SER A 89 -2.21 -9.69 -2.52
N ALA A 90 -1.62 -8.49 -2.65
CA ALA A 90 -2.22 -7.18 -2.31
C ALA A 90 -3.50 -6.85 -3.11
N MET A 91 -4.05 -7.84 -3.83
CA MET A 91 -5.24 -7.75 -4.68
C MET A 91 -6.15 -8.98 -4.57
N ALA A 92 -5.86 -9.96 -3.70
CA ALA A 92 -6.72 -11.14 -3.56
C ALA A 92 -7.78 -10.89 -2.47
N PRO A 93 -9.07 -10.76 -2.82
CA PRO A 93 -10.11 -10.64 -1.81
C PRO A 93 -10.15 -11.91 -0.94
N PRO A 94 -10.48 -11.82 0.36
CA PRO A 94 -10.68 -12.98 1.20
C PRO A 94 -11.72 -13.90 0.57
N SER A 95 -11.31 -15.13 0.31
CA SER A 95 -12.09 -16.15 -0.39
C SER A 95 -13.41 -16.52 0.32
N SER A 96 -13.67 -16.01 1.53
CA SER A 96 -14.91 -16.26 2.27
C SER A 96 -15.25 -15.20 3.32
N ARG A 97 -16.55 -15.01 3.54
CA ARG A 97 -17.11 -14.16 4.62
C ARG A 97 -16.65 -14.57 6.01
N PHE A 98 -16.54 -15.87 6.25
CA PHE A 98 -16.18 -16.41 7.56
C PHE A 98 -14.74 -16.01 7.94
N ALA A 99 -13.81 -15.99 6.97
CA ALA A 99 -12.43 -15.55 7.21
C ALA A 99 -12.34 -14.05 7.56
N LEU A 100 -13.12 -13.21 6.88
CA LEU A 100 -13.24 -11.78 7.19
C LEU A 100 -13.84 -11.56 8.58
N GLN A 101 -14.94 -12.25 8.88
CA GLN A 101 -15.63 -12.17 10.17
C GLN A 101 -14.71 -12.60 11.34
N GLU A 102 -13.94 -13.68 11.17
CA GLU A 102 -13.03 -14.16 12.20
C GLU A 102 -11.87 -13.18 12.45
N SER A 103 -11.33 -12.58 11.38
CA SER A 103 -10.31 -11.52 11.47
C SER A 103 -10.84 -10.28 12.20
N LEU A 104 -12.08 -9.86 11.88
CA LEU A 104 -12.75 -8.75 12.56
C LEU A 104 -13.01 -9.05 14.03
N ARG A 105 -13.48 -10.26 14.37
CA ARG A 105 -13.70 -10.69 15.76
C ARG A 105 -12.42 -10.68 16.58
N ARG A 106 -11.29 -11.12 15.99
CA ARG A 106 -9.98 -11.12 16.68
C ARG A 106 -9.52 -9.70 17.01
N LYS A 107 -9.71 -8.73 16.10
CA LYS A 107 -9.29 -7.33 16.34
C LYS A 107 -10.30 -6.48 17.10
N PHE A 108 -11.60 -6.73 16.95
CA PHE A 108 -12.68 -5.90 17.47
C PHE A 108 -13.64 -6.67 18.38
N GLY A 109 -13.09 -7.47 19.32
CA GLY A 109 -13.87 -8.36 20.18
C GLY A 109 -14.88 -7.69 21.12
N ALA A 110 -14.83 -6.36 21.30
CA ALA A 110 -15.78 -5.62 22.14
C ALA A 110 -17.03 -5.12 21.39
N VAL A 111 -17.07 -5.25 20.06
CA VAL A 111 -18.20 -4.83 19.22
C VAL A 111 -19.23 -5.96 19.09
N PRO A 112 -20.55 -5.68 19.06
CA PRO A 112 -21.58 -6.69 18.86
C PRO A 112 -21.38 -7.46 17.55
N LEU A 113 -21.56 -8.78 17.64
CA LEU A 113 -21.34 -9.70 16.52
C LEU A 113 -22.24 -9.37 15.32
N SER A 114 -23.46 -8.89 15.55
CA SER A 114 -24.37 -8.48 14.48
C SER A 114 -23.81 -7.33 13.63
N TRP A 115 -23.12 -6.37 14.26
CA TRP A 115 -22.53 -5.22 13.55
C TRP A 115 -21.35 -5.66 12.70
N LEU A 116 -20.50 -6.53 13.24
CA LEU A 116 -19.38 -7.11 12.48
C LEU A 116 -19.88 -7.94 11.29
N ASP A 117 -21.00 -8.66 11.48
CA ASP A 117 -21.60 -9.51 10.44
C ASP A 117 -22.22 -8.70 9.31
N ASP A 118 -22.84 -7.57 9.62
CA ASP A 118 -23.40 -6.66 8.63
C ASP A 118 -22.30 -5.93 7.86
N ILE A 119 -21.26 -5.42 8.53
CA ILE A 119 -20.12 -4.78 7.86
C ILE A 119 -19.37 -5.77 6.96
N ALA A 120 -19.10 -7.00 7.44
CA ALA A 120 -18.45 -8.02 6.63
C ALA A 120 -19.28 -8.42 5.40
N ARG A 121 -20.61 -8.38 5.49
CA ARG A 121 -21.51 -8.63 4.36
C ARG A 121 -21.38 -7.53 3.30
N CYS A 122 -21.50 -6.27 3.72
CA CYS A 122 -21.42 -5.12 2.81
C CYS A 122 -20.05 -5.03 2.13
N ALA A 123 -18.96 -5.29 2.86
CA ALA A 123 -17.61 -5.29 2.28
C ALA A 123 -17.45 -6.34 1.16
N LEU A 124 -18.01 -7.54 1.34
CA LEU A 124 -17.98 -8.58 0.31
C LEU A 124 -18.87 -8.25 -0.89
N GLU A 125 -20.04 -7.66 -0.65
CA GLU A 125 -20.91 -7.20 -1.73
C GLU A 125 -20.17 -6.18 -2.60
N LEU A 126 -19.45 -5.23 -1.98
CA LEU A 126 -18.64 -4.25 -2.69
C LEU A 126 -17.53 -4.90 -3.52
N TRP A 127 -16.82 -5.92 -3.00
CA TRP A 127 -15.81 -6.65 -3.77
C TRP A 127 -16.38 -7.53 -4.88
N GLN A 128 -17.64 -7.96 -4.77
CA GLN A 128 -18.32 -8.73 -5.80
C GLN A 128 -18.92 -7.85 -6.90
N LEU A 129 -18.96 -6.53 -6.72
CA LEU A 129 -19.40 -5.61 -7.77
C LEU A 129 -18.39 -5.61 -8.92
N PRO A 130 -18.85 -5.45 -10.18
CA PRO A 130 -17.95 -5.30 -11.32
C PRO A 130 -17.10 -4.02 -11.18
N ASP A 131 -15.85 -4.06 -11.63
CA ASP A 131 -14.85 -2.97 -11.51
C ASP A 131 -15.38 -1.60 -11.95
N LEU A 132 -16.29 -1.56 -12.93
CA LEU A 132 -16.91 -0.34 -13.44
C LEU A 132 -17.85 0.34 -12.43
N GLU A 133 -18.48 -0.41 -11.53
CA GLU A 133 -19.33 0.12 -10.46
C GLU A 133 -18.50 0.45 -9.22
N GLN A 134 -17.45 -0.34 -8.93
CA GLN A 134 -16.48 -0.01 -7.88
C GLN A 134 -15.75 1.32 -8.17
N ALA A 135 -15.37 1.55 -9.43
CA ALA A 135 -14.69 2.77 -9.86
C ALA A 135 -15.58 4.03 -9.81
N LYS A 136 -16.90 3.88 -9.77
CA LYS A 136 -17.84 5.00 -9.61
C LYS A 136 -17.96 5.47 -8.17
N LEU A 137 -17.70 4.58 -7.21
CA LEU A 137 -17.81 4.89 -5.79
C LEU A 137 -16.46 5.36 -5.26
N SER A 138 -16.43 6.57 -4.73
CA SER A 138 -15.30 7.06 -3.94
C SER A 138 -15.09 6.19 -2.70
N ALA A 139 -13.86 6.16 -2.19
CA ALA A 139 -13.54 5.41 -0.97
C ALA A 139 -14.41 5.83 0.23
N ALA A 140 -14.84 7.10 0.30
CA ALA A 140 -15.76 7.56 1.34
C ALA A 140 -17.17 6.98 1.18
N GLU A 141 -17.70 6.93 -0.04
CA GLU A 141 -19.02 6.35 -0.35
C GLU A 141 -19.05 4.85 -0.07
N GLN A 142 -17.97 4.13 -0.38
CA GLN A 142 -17.83 2.70 -0.05
C GLN A 142 -17.91 2.44 1.46
N LEU A 143 -17.28 3.30 2.27
CA LEU A 143 -17.34 3.21 3.73
C LEU A 143 -18.74 3.52 4.28
N VAL A 144 -19.37 4.56 3.76
CA VAL A 144 -20.72 4.97 4.19
C VAL A 144 -21.73 3.89 3.81
N TYR A 145 -21.61 3.27 2.63
CA TYR A 145 -22.46 2.15 2.22
C TYR A 145 -22.45 1.00 3.24
N CYS A 146 -21.28 0.65 3.78
CA CYS A 146 -21.14 -0.41 4.78
C CYS A 146 -21.73 -0.06 6.16
N VAL A 147 -21.79 1.23 6.51
CA VAL A 147 -22.17 1.69 7.86
C VAL A 147 -23.60 2.21 7.92
N LEU A 148 -24.14 2.73 6.83
CA LEU A 148 -25.50 3.27 6.74
C LEU A 148 -26.59 2.32 7.28
N PRO A 149 -26.55 0.99 7.02
CA PRO A 149 -27.55 0.06 7.56
C PRO A 149 -27.59 0.00 9.09
N LEU A 150 -26.49 0.37 9.76
CA LEU A 150 -26.36 0.34 11.22
C LEU A 150 -26.91 1.62 11.87
N PHE A 151 -27.05 2.71 11.11
CA PHE A 151 -27.47 4.02 11.59
C PHE A 151 -28.63 4.59 10.76
N PRO A 152 -29.84 4.02 10.85
CA PRO A 152 -30.98 4.44 10.03
C PRO A 152 -31.48 5.87 10.31
N ASN A 153 -31.11 6.45 11.46
CA ASN A 153 -31.52 7.80 11.86
C ASN A 153 -30.49 8.89 11.46
N TRP A 154 -29.40 8.51 10.82
CA TRP A 154 -28.34 9.43 10.43
C TRP A 154 -28.43 9.79 8.95
N ALA A 155 -28.12 11.06 8.64
CA ALA A 155 -28.04 11.51 7.27
C ALA A 155 -26.76 10.97 6.61
N GLU A 156 -26.83 10.67 5.32
CA GLU A 156 -25.67 10.16 4.56
C GLU A 156 -24.53 11.19 4.56
N GLU A 157 -24.88 12.47 4.45
CA GLU A 157 -23.92 13.58 4.41
C GLU A 157 -23.11 13.67 5.71
N ASP A 158 -23.75 13.43 6.86
CA ASP A 158 -23.09 13.44 8.17
C ASP A 158 -22.11 12.27 8.30
N LEU A 159 -22.49 11.08 7.82
CA LEU A 159 -21.61 9.91 7.79
C LEU A 159 -20.45 10.11 6.81
N GLN A 160 -20.68 10.76 5.66
CA GLN A 160 -19.62 11.10 4.71
C GLN A 160 -18.57 12.04 5.33
N VAL A 161 -19.00 13.02 6.13
CA VAL A 161 -18.06 13.90 6.86
C VAL A 161 -17.19 13.10 7.82
N LEU A 162 -17.77 12.12 8.53
CA LEU A 162 -17.04 11.21 9.42
C LEU A 162 -16.15 10.21 8.66
N ALA A 163 -16.47 9.87 7.42
CA ALA A 163 -15.71 8.93 6.58
C ALA A 163 -14.48 9.58 5.92
N ARG A 164 -14.50 10.90 5.66
CA ARG A 164 -13.40 11.63 4.99
C ARG A 164 -11.99 11.39 5.57
N PRO A 165 -11.79 11.38 6.91
CA PRO A 165 -10.48 11.10 7.48
C PRO A 165 -9.95 9.71 7.14
N PHE A 166 -10.85 8.74 6.92
CA PHE A 166 -10.51 7.37 6.54
C PHE A 166 -10.29 7.23 5.03
N ALA A 167 -11.11 7.92 4.22
CA ALA A 167 -11.05 7.83 2.75
C ALA A 167 -9.85 8.56 2.12
N TYR A 168 -9.37 9.65 2.73
CA TYR A 168 -8.35 10.54 2.14
C TYR A 168 -7.05 10.63 2.98
N ALA A 169 -6.77 9.65 3.82
CA ALA A 169 -5.51 9.60 4.57
C ALA A 169 -4.32 9.37 3.61
N MET A 170 -3.60 10.43 3.26
CA MET A 170 -2.55 10.40 2.22
C MET A 170 -1.26 9.62 2.57
N ARG A 171 -1.12 9.01 3.76
CA ARG A 171 0.06 8.20 4.10
C ARG A 171 -0.16 7.43 5.40
N GLY A 172 -0.16 6.10 5.32
CA GLY A 172 -0.03 5.21 6.47
C GLY A 172 -1.33 4.59 6.97
N GLY A 173 -1.66 3.40 6.45
CA GLY A 173 -2.73 2.54 6.99
C GLY A 173 -2.46 2.02 8.42
N GLU A 174 -1.24 2.18 8.93
CA GLU A 174 -0.81 1.71 10.25
C GLU A 174 -1.24 2.61 11.43
N LEU A 175 -1.55 3.88 11.17
CA LEU A 175 -1.77 4.84 12.26
C LEU A 175 -3.20 4.80 12.83
N PHE A 176 -4.16 4.12 12.21
CA PHE A 176 -5.56 4.28 12.64
C PHE A 176 -6.00 3.34 13.77
N ILE A 177 -5.49 2.10 13.80
CA ILE A 177 -5.73 1.17 14.92
C ILE A 177 -4.73 1.41 16.06
N GLY A 178 -3.55 1.98 15.78
CA GLY A 178 -2.47 2.16 16.76
C GLY A 178 -2.18 3.59 17.26
N GLY A 179 -2.63 4.68 16.61
CA GLY A 179 -2.11 6.01 17.00
C GLY A 179 -2.87 7.29 16.60
N GLY A 180 -3.92 7.26 15.78
CA GLY A 180 -4.47 8.47 15.17
C GLY A 180 -5.95 8.76 15.50
N ALA A 181 -6.87 7.94 15.00
CA ALA A 181 -8.31 8.23 15.11
C ALA A 181 -9.08 7.31 16.08
N LEU A 182 -8.61 6.08 16.32
CA LEU A 182 -9.14 5.18 17.35
C LEU A 182 -8.29 5.19 18.63
N ALA A 183 -7.09 5.78 18.62
CA ALA A 183 -6.19 5.77 19.78
C ALA A 183 -6.79 6.39 21.05
N ASN A 184 -7.78 7.28 20.89
CA ASN A 184 -8.51 7.89 22.01
C ASN A 184 -9.87 7.22 22.31
N ILE A 185 -10.33 6.27 21.48
CA ILE A 185 -11.62 5.61 21.66
C ILE A 185 -11.36 4.26 22.33
N GLN A 186 -11.72 4.14 23.61
CA GLN A 186 -11.68 2.88 24.34
C GLN A 186 -12.81 1.98 23.84
N VAL A 187 -12.49 1.15 22.83
CA VAL A 187 -13.41 0.19 22.25
C VAL A 187 -13.86 -0.85 23.30
N GLU A 188 -13.14 -1.00 24.42
CA GLU A 188 -13.50 -1.92 25.51
C GLU A 188 -14.87 -1.64 26.15
N ASN A 189 -15.37 -0.40 26.09
CA ASN A 189 -16.65 0.01 26.68
C ASN A 189 -17.72 0.35 25.62
N TRP A 190 -17.93 -0.54 24.63
CA TRP A 190 -18.87 -0.32 23.52
C TRP A 190 -20.25 0.24 23.92
N GLN A 191 -20.82 -0.24 25.03
CA GLN A 191 -22.14 0.23 25.50
C GLN A 191 -22.14 1.65 26.05
N GLY A 192 -20.99 2.15 26.52
CA GLY A 192 -20.84 3.51 27.07
C GLY A 192 -20.44 4.56 26.03
N LEU A 193 -20.17 4.15 24.79
CA LEU A 193 -19.80 5.05 23.70
C LEU A 193 -21.01 5.88 23.23
N SER A 194 -20.75 7.13 22.87
CA SER A 194 -21.71 7.98 22.17
C SER A 194 -22.00 7.45 20.76
N GLU A 195 -23.13 7.84 20.19
CA GLU A 195 -23.51 7.43 18.83
C GLU A 195 -22.47 7.88 17.77
N ILE A 196 -21.84 9.05 17.97
CA ILE A 196 -20.74 9.55 17.11
C ILE A 196 -19.51 8.63 17.22
N GLU A 197 -19.17 8.18 18.42
CA GLU A 197 -18.02 7.28 18.63
C GLU A 197 -18.30 5.89 18.05
N LYS A 198 -19.51 5.35 18.22
CA LYS A 198 -19.92 4.10 17.59
C LYS A 198 -19.82 4.20 16.07
N ALA A 199 -20.28 5.31 15.47
CA ALA A 199 -20.20 5.55 14.03
C ALA A 199 -18.75 5.62 13.53
N ARG A 200 -17.85 6.26 14.29
CA ARG A 200 -16.42 6.31 13.97
C ARG A 200 -15.76 4.94 14.06
N VAL A 201 -16.10 4.15 15.07
CA VAL A 201 -15.58 2.78 15.21
C VAL A 201 -16.11 1.89 14.08
N SER A 202 -17.39 1.97 13.72
CA SER A 202 -17.94 1.20 12.59
C SER A 202 -17.32 1.59 11.26
N LEU A 203 -17.05 2.88 11.01
CA LEU A 203 -16.33 3.34 9.82
C LEU A 203 -14.89 2.84 9.80
N ALA A 204 -14.21 2.82 10.94
CA ALA A 204 -12.87 2.27 11.03
C ALA A 204 -12.84 0.74 10.79
N ILE A 205 -13.86 0.02 11.26
CA ILE A 205 -14.03 -1.42 10.99
C ILE A 205 -14.32 -1.66 9.51
N ALA A 206 -15.19 -0.87 8.89
CA ALA A 206 -15.47 -0.94 7.46
C ALA A 206 -14.22 -0.65 6.63
N HIS A 207 -13.44 0.37 7.00
CA HIS A 207 -12.16 0.68 6.37
C HIS A 207 -11.16 -0.46 6.53
N TYR A 208 -11.08 -1.04 7.73
CA TYR A 208 -10.24 -2.20 7.98
C TYR A 208 -10.68 -3.42 7.17
N ALA A 209 -11.99 -3.64 6.97
CA ALA A 209 -12.52 -4.74 6.17
C ALA A 209 -12.24 -4.56 4.67
N LEU A 210 -12.37 -3.34 4.14
CA LEU A 210 -12.10 -3.01 2.74
C LEU A 210 -10.61 -3.00 2.40
N ASN A 211 -9.77 -2.62 3.36
CA ASN A 211 -8.31 -2.64 3.25
C ASN A 211 -7.69 -3.84 3.96
N LEU A 212 -8.46 -4.89 4.24
CA LEU A 212 -7.94 -6.09 4.91
C LEU A 212 -7.03 -6.85 3.95
N ASP A 213 -5.76 -6.44 3.87
CA ASP A 213 -4.68 -7.36 3.59
C ASP A 213 -4.55 -8.28 4.81
N LEU A 214 -4.90 -9.55 4.61
CA LEU A 214 -4.79 -10.59 5.63
C LEU A 214 -3.32 -10.79 6.03
N ASN A 215 -2.85 -9.98 6.97
CA ASN A 215 -1.63 -10.23 7.72
C ASN A 215 -2.03 -10.54 9.18
N PRO A 216 -2.24 -11.82 9.52
CA PRO A 216 -2.13 -12.22 10.92
C PRO A 216 -0.64 -12.34 11.24
N GLU A 217 -0.19 -11.58 12.24
CA GLU A 217 1.10 -11.82 12.91
C GLU A 217 1.27 -13.28 13.34
#